data_AF-A0A9W4R0V6-F1
#
_entry.id   AF-A0A9W4R0V6-F1
#
_cell.length_a   1.000
_cell.length_b   1.000
_cell.length_c   1.000
_cell.angle_alpha   90.00
_cell.angle_beta   90.00
_cell.angle_gamma   90.00
#
_symmetry.space_group_name_H-M   'P 1'
#
loop_
_entity.id
_entity.type
_entity.pdbx_description
1 polymer ?
#
loop_
_entity_poly.entity_id
_entity_poly.type
_entity_poly.pdbx_seq_one_letter_code
_entity_poly.pdbx_strand_id
1 'polypeptide(L)'
;MLKQQNWFSQFKNQVLWQNKDSAQLVIITQENCGCTIQAQPHLSALQRFATNQGVEVQNFVLNNELKSVIPATPAAVLIDKNGEFVYAGPLSEGLACSQGSGFVETVISNLQAGFNSSLLIADTKGCYCVNNA
;
A
#
# COMPACT_ATOMS: atom_id res chain seq x y z
N MET A 1 -6.47 -1.76 14.37
CA MET A 1 -6.29 -0.48 13.66
C MET A 1 -7.02 -0.48 12.31
N LEU A 2 -6.70 -1.38 11.37
CA LEU A 2 -7.31 -1.41 10.02
C LEU A 2 -8.80 -1.84 9.93
N LYS A 3 -9.36 -2.47 10.97
CA LYS A 3 -10.77 -2.95 11.00
C LYS A 3 -11.77 -1.97 11.63
N GLN A 4 -11.33 -0.75 11.96
CA GLN A 4 -12.23 0.28 12.52
C GLN A 4 -13.11 0.87 11.40
N GLN A 5 -14.37 1.18 11.70
CA GLN A 5 -15.37 1.59 10.70
C GLN A 5 -14.96 2.81 9.85
N ASN A 6 -14.03 3.64 10.32
CA ASN A 6 -13.62 4.88 9.65
C ASN A 6 -12.15 4.92 9.23
N TRP A 7 -11.42 3.80 9.32
CA TRP A 7 -9.98 3.74 9.02
C TRP A 7 -9.65 4.35 7.64
N PHE A 8 -10.38 3.95 6.59
CA PHE A 8 -10.07 4.37 5.23
C PHE A 8 -10.27 5.87 5.01
N SER A 9 -11.32 6.45 5.61
CA SER A 9 -11.56 7.90 5.55
C SER A 9 -10.46 8.67 6.29
N GLN A 10 -10.03 8.20 7.46
CA GLN A 10 -8.92 8.80 8.20
C GLN A 10 -7.61 8.72 7.40
N PHE A 11 -7.32 7.57 6.79
CA PHE A 11 -6.16 7.40 5.93
C PHE A 11 -6.17 8.39 4.76
N LYS A 12 -7.28 8.50 4.02
CA LYS A 12 -7.43 9.46 2.91
C LYS A 12 -7.15 10.90 3.35
N ASN A 13 -7.62 11.29 4.54
CA ASN A 13 -7.35 12.63 5.08
C ASN A 13 -5.86 12.84 5.38
N GLN A 14 -5.17 11.84 5.94
CA GLN A 14 -3.76 11.94 6.31
C GLN A 14 -2.81 11.98 5.10
N VAL A 15 -3.18 11.31 4.01
CA VAL A 15 -2.41 11.35 2.74
C VAL A 15 -2.90 12.46 1.79
N LEU A 16 -3.80 13.33 2.27
CA LEU A 16 -4.39 14.43 1.51
C LEU A 16 -4.97 13.98 0.16
N TRP A 17 -5.61 12.80 0.13
CA TRP A 17 -6.20 12.27 -1.08
C TRP A 17 -7.29 13.20 -1.61
N GLN A 18 -7.29 13.44 -2.92
CA GLN A 18 -8.26 14.27 -3.63
C GLN A 18 -8.81 13.48 -4.81
N ASN A 19 -9.94 13.92 -5.40
CA ASN A 19 -10.46 13.31 -6.62
C ASN A 19 -9.40 13.33 -7.73
N LYS A 20 -9.21 12.19 -8.40
CA LYS A 20 -8.21 11.96 -9.44
C LYS A 20 -8.86 11.38 -10.68
N ASP A 21 -8.24 11.62 -11.83
CA ASP A 21 -8.64 11.00 -13.10
C ASP A 21 -8.13 9.55 -13.22
N SER A 22 -7.22 9.14 -12.32
CA SER A 22 -6.57 7.83 -12.30
C SER A 22 -6.66 7.18 -10.92
N ALA A 23 -6.45 5.87 -10.87
CA ALA A 23 -6.27 5.18 -9.59
C ALA A 23 -4.93 5.58 -8.95
N GLN A 24 -4.86 5.53 -7.62
CA GLN A 24 -3.70 5.95 -6.85
C GLN A 24 -3.18 4.82 -5.96
N LEU A 25 -1.93 4.46 -6.16
CA LEU A 25 -1.15 3.61 -5.27
C LEU A 25 -0.37 4.48 -4.28
N VAL A 26 -0.71 4.37 -3.00
CA VAL A 26 0.02 5.00 -1.90
C VAL A 26 0.94 3.99 -1.26
N ILE A 27 2.24 4.27 -1.25
CA ILE A 27 3.27 3.45 -0.61
C ILE A 27 3.75 4.17 0.64
N ILE A 28 3.79 3.45 1.76
CA ILE A 28 4.25 3.95 3.05
C ILE A 28 5.48 3.16 3.48
N THR A 29 6.59 3.86 3.69
CA THR A 29 7.87 3.29 4.17
C THR A 29 8.26 3.88 5.51
N GLN A 30 9.30 3.34 6.15
CA GLN A 30 9.85 3.90 7.39
C GLN A 30 11.35 4.08 7.25
N GLU A 31 11.87 5.20 7.78
CA GLU A 31 13.32 5.42 7.87
C GLU A 31 13.98 4.38 8.79
N ASN A 32 15.22 4.01 8.44
CA ASN A 32 16.04 3.06 9.20
C ASN A 32 15.38 1.69 9.45
N CYS A 33 14.40 1.31 8.64
CA CYS A 33 13.74 0.01 8.70
C CYS A 33 14.44 -1.00 7.78
N GLY A 34 14.94 -2.11 8.35
CA GLY A 34 15.57 -3.19 7.59
C GLY A 34 14.67 -3.77 6.49
N CYS A 35 13.36 -3.94 6.77
CA CYS A 35 12.41 -4.44 5.76
C CYS A 35 12.22 -3.45 4.60
N THR A 36 12.26 -2.14 4.84
CA THR A 36 12.22 -1.13 3.77
C THR A 36 13.47 -1.18 2.91
N ILE A 37 14.64 -1.41 3.50
CA ILE A 37 15.91 -1.55 2.76
C ILE A 37 15.88 -2.80 1.88
N GLN A 38 15.47 -3.95 2.44
CA GLN A 38 15.39 -5.20 1.69
C GLN A 38 14.35 -5.14 0.56
N ALA A 39 13.24 -4.43 0.76
CA ALA A 39 12.17 -4.29 -0.23
C ALA A 39 12.48 -3.29 -1.37
N GLN A 40 13.58 -2.53 -1.33
CA GLN A 40 13.86 -1.48 -2.34
C GLN A 40 13.78 -1.94 -3.81
N PRO A 41 14.33 -3.12 -4.19
CA PRO A 41 14.21 -3.60 -5.56
C PRO A 41 12.76 -3.90 -5.96
N HIS A 42 11.97 -4.46 -5.05
CA HIS A 42 10.56 -4.75 -5.28
C HIS A 42 9.74 -3.46 -5.36
N LEU A 43 9.94 -2.51 -4.43
CA LEU A 43 9.32 -1.19 -4.46
C LEU A 43 9.57 -0.49 -5.81
N SER A 44 10.81 -0.49 -6.29
CA SER A 44 11.17 0.13 -7.57
C SER A 44 10.47 -0.56 -8.76
N ALA A 45 10.34 -1.89 -8.73
CA ALA A 45 9.64 -2.66 -9.76
C ALA A 45 8.12 -2.42 -9.72
N LEU A 46 7.52 -2.42 -8.53
CA LEU A 46 6.10 -2.19 -8.30
C LEU A 46 5.69 -0.78 -8.75
N GLN A 47 6.46 0.25 -8.42
CA GLN A 47 6.16 1.61 -8.85
C GLN A 47 6.15 1.73 -10.38
N ARG A 48 7.15 1.14 -11.04
CA ARG A 48 7.22 1.10 -12.51
C ARG A 48 6.03 0.34 -13.11
N PHE A 49 5.67 -0.79 -12.51
CA PHE A 49 4.51 -1.57 -12.93
C PHE A 49 3.23 -0.74 -12.81
N ALA A 50 3.00 -0.12 -11.65
CA ALA A 50 1.83 0.72 -11.39
C ALA A 50 1.73 1.88 -12.40
N THR A 51 2.81 2.62 -12.62
CA THR A 51 2.81 3.72 -13.59
C THR A 51 2.54 3.25 -15.02
N ASN A 52 3.07 2.09 -15.41
CA ASN A 52 2.81 1.50 -16.73
C ASN A 52 1.35 1.05 -16.90
N GLN A 53 0.65 0.78 -15.80
CA GLN A 53 -0.78 0.47 -15.76
C GLN A 53 -1.65 1.73 -15.62
N GLY A 54 -1.08 2.94 -15.71
CA GLY A 54 -1.83 4.19 -15.55
C GLY A 54 -2.27 4.47 -14.11
N VAL A 55 -1.61 3.88 -13.11
CA VAL A 55 -1.84 4.15 -11.69
C VAL A 55 -0.82 5.18 -11.20
N GLU A 56 -1.30 6.28 -10.62
CA GLU A 56 -0.46 7.29 -9.98
C GLU A 56 0.16 6.73 -8.70
N VAL A 57 1.45 6.98 -8.49
CA VAL A 57 2.17 6.52 -7.28
C VAL A 57 2.48 7.70 -6.37
N GLN A 58 2.15 7.58 -5.08
CA GLN A 58 2.59 8.51 -4.05
C GLN A 58 3.34 7.77 -2.94
N ASN A 59 4.48 8.33 -2.54
CA ASN A 59 5.33 7.75 -1.50
C ASN A 59 5.26 8.62 -0.25
N PHE A 60 5.03 8.00 0.89
CA PHE A 60 5.02 8.63 2.20
C PHE A 60 6.02 7.91 3.12
N VAL A 61 6.64 8.68 4.00
CA VAL A 61 7.38 8.15 5.14
C VAL A 61 6.42 8.15 6.33
N LEU A 62 6.42 7.06 7.09
CA LEU A 62 5.57 6.88 8.27
C LEU A 62 5.83 8.00 9.28
N ASN A 63 4.79 8.78 9.57
CA ASN A 63 4.76 9.83 10.59
C ASN A 63 3.78 9.48 11.72
N ASN A 64 3.70 10.32 12.75
CA ASN A 64 2.88 10.05 13.93
C ASN A 64 1.38 9.94 13.62
N GLU A 65 0.90 10.67 12.62
CA GLU A 65 -0.49 10.62 12.19
C GLU A 65 -0.79 9.26 11.52
N LEU A 66 0.04 8.85 10.56
CA LEU A 66 -0.09 7.60 9.81
C LEU A 66 0.05 6.36 10.69
N LYS A 67 0.81 6.44 11.78
CA LYS A 67 0.96 5.35 12.76
C LYS A 67 -0.37 4.82 13.30
N SER A 68 -1.39 5.67 13.41
CA SER A 68 -2.72 5.28 13.92
C SER A 68 -3.51 4.38 12.96
N VAL A 69 -3.18 4.43 11.67
CA VAL A 69 -3.92 3.75 10.59
C VAL A 69 -3.05 2.80 9.76
N ILE A 70 -1.72 2.86 9.89
CA ILE A 70 -0.75 1.97 9.25
C ILE A 70 -0.01 1.17 10.34
N PRO A 71 -0.35 -0.10 10.56
CA PRO A 71 0.21 -0.89 11.66
C PRO A 71 1.64 -1.37 11.39
N ALA A 72 2.07 -1.44 10.13
CA ALA A 72 3.40 -1.93 9.77
C ALA A 72 3.86 -1.40 8.41
N THR A 73 5.17 -1.42 8.17
CA THR A 73 5.80 -0.97 6.91
C THR A 73 6.84 -1.97 6.38
N PRO A 74 7.14 -1.97 5.07
CA PRO A 74 6.49 -1.18 4.02
C PRO A 74 5.05 -1.62 3.74
N ALA A 75 4.15 -0.66 3.50
CA ALA A 75 2.74 -0.90 3.22
C ALA A 75 2.32 -0.23 1.91
N ALA A 76 1.27 -0.78 1.30
CA ALA A 76 0.61 -0.24 0.13
C ALA A 76 -0.88 -0.09 0.37
N VAL A 77 -1.46 1.01 -0.12
CA VAL A 77 -2.90 1.25 -0.17
C VAL A 77 -3.25 1.65 -1.60
N LEU A 78 -4.19 0.94 -2.23
CA LEU A 78 -4.69 1.26 -3.57
C LEU A 78 -6.11 1.83 -3.46
N ILE A 79 -6.30 2.97 -4.11
CA ILE A 79 -7.55 3.71 -4.19
C ILE A 79 -7.88 3.84 -5.67
N ASP A 80 -9.12 3.52 -6.07
CA ASP A 80 -9.50 3.69 -7.47
C ASP A 80 -9.77 5.17 -7.83
N LYS A 81 -10.03 5.44 -9.10
CA LYS A 81 -10.30 6.80 -9.60
C LYS A 81 -11.58 7.41 -9.00
N ASN A 82 -12.51 6.60 -8.49
CA ASN A 82 -13.75 7.07 -7.86
C ASN A 82 -13.53 7.35 -6.36
N GLY A 83 -12.33 7.10 -5.83
CA GLY A 83 -12.01 7.26 -4.42
C GLY A 83 -12.42 6.09 -3.54
N GLU A 84 -12.73 4.94 -4.15
CA GLU A 84 -13.12 3.72 -3.47
C GLU A 84 -11.90 2.90 -3.04
N PHE A 85 -12.08 2.13 -1.97
CA PHE A 85 -11.05 1.23 -1.46
C PHE A 85 -10.84 0.06 -2.42
N VAL A 86 -9.58 -0.24 -2.73
CA VAL A 86 -9.22 -1.40 -3.58
C VAL A 86 -8.30 -2.36 -2.83
N TYR A 87 -7.27 -1.84 -2.16
CA TYR A 87 -6.31 -2.64 -1.41
C TYR A 87 -5.74 -1.90 -0.21
N ALA A 88 -5.46 -2.60 0.88
CA ALA A 88 -4.50 -2.17 1.89
C ALA A 88 -3.78 -3.37 2.50
N GLY A 89 -2.46 -3.27 2.62
CA GLY A 89 -1.67 -4.33 3.21
C GLY A 89 -0.19 -4.26 2.84
N PRO A 90 0.54 -5.38 2.99
CA PRO A 90 1.94 -5.45 2.62
C PRO A 90 2.14 -5.46 1.10
N LEU A 91 3.40 -5.37 0.65
CA LEU A 91 3.72 -5.43 -0.78
C LEU A 91 3.58 -6.87 -1.34
N SER A 92 3.99 -7.86 -0.56
CA SER A 92 4.08 -9.27 -0.95
C SER A 92 4.02 -10.19 0.26
N GLU A 93 3.90 -11.49 0.01
CA GLU A 93 4.08 -12.55 1.02
C GLU A 93 5.57 -12.87 1.21
N GLY A 94 5.92 -13.40 2.39
CA GLY A 94 7.23 -14.02 2.63
C GLY A 94 8.19 -13.19 3.47
N LEU A 95 9.12 -13.89 4.11
CA LEU A 95 10.04 -13.33 5.12
C LEU A 95 11.13 -12.44 4.55
N ALA A 96 11.37 -12.48 3.24
CA ALA A 96 12.46 -11.77 2.60
C ALA A 96 12.02 -10.46 1.91
N CYS A 97 10.72 -10.13 1.88
CA CYS A 97 10.18 -9.04 1.06
C CYS A 97 10.72 -9.05 -0.39
N SER A 98 11.09 -10.24 -0.88
CA SER A 98 11.81 -10.42 -2.14
C SER A 98 10.88 -10.90 -3.24
N GLN A 99 11.30 -10.61 -4.47
CA GLN A 99 10.52 -10.62 -5.71
C GLN A 99 9.73 -11.92 -5.97
N GLY A 100 8.44 -11.73 -6.23
CA GLY A 100 7.44 -12.63 -6.80
C GLY A 100 6.25 -11.75 -7.23
N SER A 101 5.24 -12.27 -7.94
CA SER A 101 4.02 -11.47 -8.24
C SER A 101 3.35 -11.08 -6.93
N GLY A 102 3.62 -9.87 -6.45
CA GLY A 102 3.14 -9.36 -5.17
C GLY A 102 1.63 -9.16 -5.19
N PHE A 103 1.05 -9.07 -4.00
CA PHE A 103 -0.39 -8.82 -3.84
C PHE A 103 -0.82 -7.57 -4.61
N VAL A 104 0.02 -6.53 -4.56
CA VAL A 104 -0.29 -5.21 -5.14
C VAL A 104 -0.36 -5.29 -6.66
N GLU A 105 0.59 -5.97 -7.32
CA GLU A 105 0.61 -6.14 -8.77
C GLU A 105 -0.64 -6.90 -9.26
N THR A 106 -1.03 -7.95 -8.55
CA THR A 106 -2.26 -8.71 -8.85
C THR A 106 -3.49 -7.82 -8.72
N VAL A 107 -3.60 -7.05 -7.63
CA VAL A 107 -4.77 -6.18 -7.42
C VAL A 107 -4.83 -5.05 -8.43
N ILE A 108 -3.69 -4.46 -8.82
CA ILE A 108 -3.64 -3.47 -9.91
C ILE A 108 -4.12 -4.09 -11.22
N SER A 109 -3.66 -5.29 -11.54
CA SER A 109 -4.06 -6.00 -12.78
C SER A 109 -5.56 -6.27 -12.81
N ASN A 110 -6.14 -6.70 -11.68
CA ASN A 110 -7.58 -6.90 -11.53
C ASN A 110 -8.35 -5.59 -11.72
N LEU A 111 -7.88 -4.49 -11.10
CA LEU A 111 -8.52 -3.19 -11.22
C LEU A 111 -8.55 -2.71 -12.68
N GLN A 112 -7.44 -2.88 -13.42
CA GLN A 112 -7.38 -2.55 -14.85
C GLN A 112 -8.29 -3.43 -15.71
N ALA A 113 -8.51 -4.67 -15.30
CA ALA A 113 -9.49 -5.57 -15.92
C ALA A 113 -10.95 -5.24 -15.52
N GLY A 114 -11.19 -4.21 -14.70
CA GLY A 114 -12.52 -3.78 -14.27
C GLY A 114 -13.00 -4.41 -12.97
N PHE A 115 -12.14 -5.11 -12.24
CA PHE A 115 -12.49 -5.81 -11.00
C PHE A 115 -11.86 -5.13 -9.77
N ASN A 116 -12.69 -4.50 -8.95
CA ASN A 116 -12.25 -3.99 -7.64
C ASN A 116 -12.13 -5.17 -6.67
N SER A 117 -10.90 -5.44 -6.20
CA SER A 117 -10.63 -6.56 -5.28
C SER A 117 -11.08 -6.29 -3.83
N SER A 118 -11.22 -5.01 -3.43
CA SER A 118 -11.61 -4.58 -2.08
C SER A 118 -10.92 -5.38 -0.96
N LEU A 119 -9.61 -5.58 -1.11
CA LEU A 119 -8.84 -6.56 -0.35
C LEU A 119 -8.06 -5.90 0.79
N LEU A 120 -8.35 -6.30 2.03
CA LEU A 120 -7.61 -5.88 3.22
C LEU A 120 -6.76 -7.03 3.76
N ILE A 121 -5.44 -6.86 3.75
CA ILE A 121 -4.47 -7.80 4.29
C ILE A 121 -3.81 -7.19 5.53
N ALA A 122 -4.29 -7.60 6.71
CA ALA A 122 -3.83 -7.08 7.99
C ALA A 122 -2.95 -8.06 8.80
N ASP A 123 -3.10 -9.37 8.58
CA ASP A 123 -2.44 -10.43 9.34
C ASP A 123 -1.81 -11.46 8.39
N THR A 124 -0.60 -11.16 7.90
CA THR A 124 0.20 -12.11 7.10
C THR A 124 1.57 -12.28 7.72
N LYS A 125 2.25 -13.38 7.38
CA LYS A 125 3.65 -13.60 7.79
C LYS A 125 4.57 -12.96 6.74
N GLY A 126 5.43 -12.04 7.18
CA GLY A 126 6.40 -11.37 6.31
C GLY A 126 7.38 -10.50 7.09
N CYS A 127 8.27 -9.80 6.37
CA CYS A 127 9.17 -8.82 7.00
C CYS A 127 8.42 -7.49 7.12
N TYR A 128 8.06 -7.16 8.34
CA TYR A 128 7.44 -5.87 8.66
C TYR A 128 8.19 -5.18 9.78
N CYS A 129 8.39 -3.88 9.63
CA CYS A 129 8.66 -3.02 10.76
C CYS A 129 7.31 -2.68 11.39
N VAL A 130 6.98 -3.39 12.47
CA VAL A 130 5.75 -3.17 13.23
C VAL A 130 5.85 -1.82 13.93
N ASN A 131 4.81 -1.03 13.78
CA ASN A 131 4.67 0.21 14.51
C ASN A 131 4.04 -0.10 15.88
N ASN A 132 4.83 0.07 16.95
CA ASN A 132 4.33 0.05 18.32
C ASN A 132 3.82 1.46 18.68
N ALA A 133 2.67 1.84 18.13
CA ALA A 133 1.93 3.02 18.57
C ALA A 133 0.98 2.66 19.72
#